data_AF-A0A0P0DSA8-F1
#
_entry.id   AF-A0A0P0DSA8-F1
#
_cell.length_a   1.000
_cell.length_b   1.000
_cell.length_c   1.000
_cell.angle_alpha   90.00
_cell.angle_beta   90.00
_cell.angle_gamma   90.00
#
_symmetry.space_group_name_H-M   'P 1'
#
loop_
_entity.id
_entity.type
_entity.pdbx_description
1 polymer ?
#
loop_
_entity_poly.entity_id
_entity_poly.type
_entity_poly.pdbx_seq_one_letter_code
_entity_poly.pdbx_strand_id
1 'polypeptide(L)'
;MDISLVSALAAASGGFFGAAVGALQSFVFTGFFVLVGIVALIVDPQSTILSTIAFGPVFGPHIAFAGGVAAAAYAARTSDLVGKDIVTPLAKLARPDVLLVGAAFGVFGYLAQLLIALTPWFGSHTDSIALTVVVSAIVVRVLFGRTRLLARNGSGASGWAAYSPSDKGRWIEGQERFVPNTVLGVFVGLLSSYVAVTLVQSVPQLGGAAQTVMFGVSAVSLVFLSLGLSVPVTHHITLPAGVAAVTFLPLVGGAAWAAMLIGTVGGLLGAWLAEVFSRLWLAHGDTHVDPPAAAIWPTTTVILGAATLVTAAA
;
A
#
# COMPACT_ATOMS: atom_id res chain seq x y z
N MET A 1 10.37 -13.54 16.17
CA MET A 1 10.79 -12.25 15.61
C MET A 1 11.23 -11.41 16.79
N ASP A 2 12.52 -11.10 16.87
CA ASP A 2 13.04 -10.34 18.00
C ASP A 2 13.10 -8.86 17.63
N ILE A 3 12.64 -8.00 18.54
CA ILE A 3 12.81 -6.55 18.41
C ILE A 3 14.30 -6.28 18.62
N SER A 4 14.98 -5.85 17.56
CA SER A 4 16.39 -5.46 17.64
C SER A 4 16.53 -3.94 17.65
N LEU A 5 17.52 -3.44 18.40
CA LEU A 5 17.87 -2.01 18.36
C LEU A 5 18.22 -1.57 16.93
N VAL A 6 18.86 -2.43 16.14
CA VAL A 6 19.21 -2.16 14.74
C VAL A 6 17.95 -1.92 13.90
N SER A 7 16.93 -2.77 14.04
CA SER A 7 15.66 -2.61 13.31
C SER A 7 14.89 -1.37 13.76
N ALA A 8 14.92 -1.03 15.05
CA ALA A 8 14.30 0.19 15.55
C ALA A 8 14.99 1.46 15.03
N LEU A 9 16.33 1.48 15.01
CA LEU A 9 17.12 2.60 14.44
C LEU A 9 16.92 2.71 12.92
N ALA A 10 16.87 1.58 12.22
CA ALA A 10 16.53 1.53 10.81
C ALA A 10 15.12 2.10 10.55
N ALA A 11 14.12 1.72 11.38
CA ALA A 11 12.75 2.21 11.29
C ALA A 11 12.65 3.71 11.54
N ALA A 12 13.35 4.21 12.57
CA ALA A 12 13.46 5.64 12.82
C ALA A 12 14.09 6.38 11.62
N SER A 13 15.17 5.83 11.06
CA SER A 13 15.86 6.42 9.91
C SER A 13 15.01 6.39 8.64
N GLY A 14 14.27 5.31 8.39
CA GLY A 14 13.35 5.16 7.27
C GLY A 14 12.17 6.14 7.35
N GLY A 15 11.57 6.28 8.53
CA GLY A 15 10.51 7.27 8.79
C GLY A 15 11.01 8.71 8.62
N PHE A 16 12.21 9.01 9.13
CA PHE A 16 12.87 10.31 8.93
C PHE A 16 13.11 10.58 7.44
N PHE A 17 13.65 9.60 6.72
CA PHE A 17 13.90 9.68 5.28
C PHE A 17 12.60 9.97 4.51
N GLY A 18 11.53 9.24 4.81
CA GLY A 18 10.22 9.45 4.19
C GLY A 18 9.65 10.85 4.43
N ALA A 19 9.83 11.42 5.61
CA ALA A 19 9.50 12.82 5.86
C ALA A 19 10.39 13.78 5.06
N ALA A 20 11.69 13.52 5.00
CA ALA A 20 12.65 14.39 4.34
C ALA A 20 12.40 14.53 2.84
N VAL A 21 12.17 13.41 2.15
CA VAL A 21 12.02 13.38 0.68
C VAL A 21 10.58 13.47 0.18
N GLY A 22 9.60 13.27 1.07
CA GLY A 22 8.18 13.15 0.73
C GLY A 22 7.71 11.68 0.75
N ALA A 23 6.49 11.47 1.24
CA ALA A 23 5.95 10.14 1.47
C ALA A 23 5.86 9.33 0.15
N LEU A 24 5.31 9.93 -0.90
CA LEU A 24 5.15 9.29 -2.21
C LEU A 24 6.50 8.88 -2.81
N GLN A 25 7.52 9.75 -2.71
CA GLN A 25 8.87 9.47 -3.19
C GLN A 25 9.48 8.30 -2.43
N SER A 26 9.30 8.24 -1.11
CA SER A 26 9.76 7.09 -0.33
C SER A 26 9.07 5.78 -0.71
N PHE A 27 7.80 5.83 -1.12
CA PHE A 27 7.08 4.66 -1.65
C PHE A 27 7.57 4.26 -3.05
N VAL A 28 8.00 5.22 -3.89
CA VAL A 28 8.68 4.92 -5.16
C VAL A 28 9.99 4.15 -4.90
N PHE A 29 10.75 4.50 -3.85
CA PHE A 29 11.93 3.72 -3.43
C PHE A 29 11.57 2.30 -3.00
N THR A 30 10.44 2.09 -2.29
CA THR A 30 9.91 0.73 -2.03
C THR A 30 9.80 -0.05 -3.34
N GLY A 31 9.20 0.55 -4.38
CA GLY A 31 9.04 -0.07 -5.70
C GLY A 31 10.37 -0.50 -6.32
N PHE A 32 11.37 0.38 -6.31
CA PHE A 32 12.71 0.04 -6.80
C PHE A 32 13.33 -1.13 -6.02
N PHE A 33 13.26 -1.12 -4.69
CA PHE A 33 13.81 -2.20 -3.87
C PHE A 33 13.02 -3.51 -3.98
N VAL A 34 11.73 -3.46 -4.30
CA VAL A 34 10.97 -4.67 -4.66
C VAL A 34 11.57 -5.29 -5.92
N LEU A 35 11.75 -4.51 -7.00
CA LEU A 35 12.32 -5.03 -8.25
C LEU A 35 13.77 -5.51 -8.09
N VAL A 36 14.60 -4.78 -7.34
CA VAL A 36 15.96 -5.22 -7.00
C VAL A 36 15.93 -6.50 -6.16
N GLY A 37 15.03 -6.59 -5.18
CA GLY A 37 14.85 -7.80 -4.36
C GLY A 37 14.44 -9.01 -5.18
N ILE A 38 13.57 -8.83 -6.19
CA ILE A 38 13.20 -9.88 -7.13
C ILE A 38 14.41 -10.35 -7.93
N VAL A 39 15.17 -9.44 -8.54
CA VAL A 39 16.39 -9.81 -9.27
C VAL A 39 17.39 -10.52 -8.36
N ALA A 40 17.56 -10.05 -7.12
CA ALA A 40 18.45 -10.67 -6.16
C ALA A 40 18.01 -12.10 -5.80
N LEU A 41 16.71 -12.37 -5.66
CA LEU A 41 16.17 -13.72 -5.41
C LEU A 41 16.37 -14.68 -6.59
N ILE A 42 16.45 -14.17 -7.82
CA ILE A 42 16.77 -15.00 -9.00
C ILE A 42 18.24 -15.46 -8.95
N VAL A 43 19.14 -14.59 -8.48
CA VAL A 43 20.58 -14.88 -8.38
C VAL A 43 20.90 -15.71 -7.13
N ASP A 44 20.30 -15.35 -6.00
CA ASP A 44 20.46 -16.00 -4.70
C ASP A 44 19.09 -16.14 -4.02
N PRO A 45 18.53 -17.37 -3.98
CA PRO A 45 17.25 -17.64 -3.31
C PRO A 45 17.22 -17.31 -1.82
N GLN A 46 18.37 -17.10 -1.18
CA GLN A 46 18.47 -16.70 0.23
C GLN A 46 18.55 -15.17 0.42
N SER A 47 18.54 -14.39 -0.66
CA SER A 47 18.60 -12.93 -0.58
C SER A 47 17.46 -12.37 0.26
N THR A 48 17.80 -11.52 1.24
CA THR A 48 16.84 -10.91 2.14
C THR A 48 16.41 -9.51 1.69
N ILE A 49 16.90 -8.98 0.57
CA ILE A 49 16.65 -7.58 0.15
C ILE A 49 15.15 -7.27 0.10
N LEU A 50 14.35 -8.20 -0.42
CA LEU A 50 12.90 -8.02 -0.51
C LEU A 50 12.26 -7.88 0.87
N SER A 51 12.65 -8.70 1.85
CA SER A 51 12.03 -8.74 3.18
C SER A 51 12.65 -7.76 4.18
N THR A 52 13.93 -7.43 4.07
CA THR A 52 14.65 -6.57 5.03
C THR A 52 14.83 -5.14 4.55
N ILE A 53 14.80 -4.88 3.24
CA ILE A 53 14.96 -3.53 2.68
C ILE A 53 13.65 -3.01 2.11
N ALA A 54 13.07 -3.71 1.13
CA ALA A 54 11.88 -3.25 0.43
C ALA A 54 10.63 -3.26 1.33
N PHE A 55 10.36 -4.39 1.97
CA PHE A 55 9.24 -4.57 2.91
C PHE A 55 9.67 -4.57 4.38
N GLY A 56 10.94 -4.26 4.65
CA GLY A 56 11.52 -4.29 5.99
C GLY A 56 11.52 -2.94 6.71
N PRO A 57 12.32 -2.79 7.78
CA PRO A 57 12.32 -1.63 8.67
C PRO A 57 12.92 -0.36 8.05
N VAL A 58 13.14 -0.28 6.73
CA VAL A 58 13.66 0.93 6.08
C VAL A 58 12.66 1.48 5.07
N PHE A 59 12.52 0.82 3.93
CA PHE A 59 11.63 1.28 2.85
C PHE A 59 10.25 0.63 2.88
N GLY A 60 9.96 -0.20 3.89
CA GLY A 60 8.61 -0.69 4.10
C GLY A 60 7.61 0.48 4.11
N PRO A 61 6.48 0.41 3.39
CA PRO A 61 5.50 1.49 3.36
C PRO A 61 4.98 1.88 4.75
N HIS A 62 4.89 0.90 5.65
CA HIS A 62 4.53 1.09 7.05
C HIS A 62 5.59 1.88 7.86
N ILE A 63 6.78 2.08 7.31
CA ILE A 63 7.90 2.82 7.91
C ILE A 63 8.04 4.19 7.24
N ALA A 64 8.55 4.21 6.00
CA ALA A 64 8.96 5.44 5.35
C ALA A 64 7.77 6.25 4.86
N PHE A 65 6.87 5.62 4.09
CA PHE A 65 5.67 6.29 3.59
C PHE A 65 4.76 6.75 4.75
N ALA A 66 4.47 5.85 5.70
CA ALA A 66 3.66 6.20 6.86
C ALA A 66 4.30 7.29 7.74
N GLY A 67 5.63 7.27 7.91
CA GLY A 67 6.38 8.34 8.58
C GLY A 67 6.25 9.69 7.85
N GLY A 68 6.39 9.70 6.53
CA GLY A 68 6.19 10.89 5.72
C GLY A 68 4.76 11.46 5.81
N VAL A 69 3.75 10.58 5.78
CA VAL A 69 2.33 10.96 5.98
C VAL A 69 2.11 11.62 7.34
N ALA A 70 2.66 11.04 8.41
CA ALA A 70 2.54 11.61 9.75
C ALA A 70 3.21 12.98 9.86
N ALA A 71 4.42 13.11 9.30
CA ALA A 71 5.16 14.36 9.29
C ALA A 71 4.43 15.47 8.50
N ALA A 72 3.83 15.15 7.34
CA ALA A 72 3.07 16.11 6.54
C ALA A 72 1.83 16.62 7.31
N ALA A 73 1.09 15.72 7.94
CA ALA A 73 -0.06 16.08 8.77
C ALA A 73 0.34 16.93 9.99
N TYR A 74 1.45 16.61 10.65
CA TYR A 74 1.98 17.42 11.75
C TYR A 74 2.41 18.82 11.28
N ALA A 75 3.15 18.91 10.18
CA ALA A 75 3.60 20.19 9.62
C ALA A 75 2.42 21.10 9.25
N ALA A 76 1.35 20.53 8.68
CA ALA A 76 0.12 21.25 8.33
C ALA A 76 -0.62 21.89 9.52
N ARG A 77 -0.27 21.53 10.77
CA ARG A 77 -0.83 22.19 11.97
C ARG A 77 -0.38 23.64 12.12
N THR A 78 0.81 23.95 11.62
CA THR A 78 1.55 25.20 11.91
C THR A 78 2.13 25.86 10.66
N SER A 79 1.85 25.32 9.49
CA SER A 79 2.25 25.84 8.19
C SER A 79 1.09 25.80 7.21
N ASP A 80 1.21 26.50 6.09
CA ASP A 80 0.19 26.52 5.02
C ASP A 80 0.19 25.23 4.17
N LEU A 81 0.85 24.16 4.63
CA LEU A 81 0.83 22.87 3.97
C LEU A 81 -0.53 22.17 4.11
N VAL A 82 -0.85 21.33 3.13
CA VAL A 82 -2.01 20.45 3.17
C VAL A 82 -1.61 19.14 3.85
N GLY A 83 -2.28 18.76 4.93
CA GLY A 83 -1.90 17.58 5.73
C GLY A 83 -2.04 16.22 5.03
N LYS A 84 -2.69 16.19 3.85
CA LYS A 84 -2.75 15.03 2.96
C LYS A 84 -1.76 15.10 1.79
N ASP A 85 -0.90 16.11 1.74
CA ASP A 85 0.15 16.21 0.73
C ASP A 85 1.25 15.19 1.02
N ILE A 86 1.34 14.20 0.13
CA ILE A 86 2.34 13.13 0.20
C ILE A 86 3.55 13.40 -0.71
N VAL A 87 3.56 14.48 -1.49
CA VAL A 87 4.56 14.74 -2.53
C VAL A 87 5.63 15.72 -2.03
N THR A 88 5.27 16.72 -1.24
CA THR A 88 6.22 17.77 -0.83
C THR A 88 7.35 17.21 0.06
N PRO A 89 8.64 17.39 -0.32
CA PRO A 89 9.77 17.08 0.56
C PRO A 89 9.79 18.01 1.78
N LEU A 90 9.62 17.49 2.99
CA LEU A 90 9.47 18.33 4.20
C LEU A 90 10.81 18.84 4.72
N ALA A 91 11.94 18.31 4.25
CA ALA A 91 13.27 18.84 4.57
C ALA A 91 13.41 20.33 4.18
N LYS A 92 12.67 20.78 3.15
CA LYS A 92 12.64 22.19 2.72
C LYS A 92 12.14 23.15 3.79
N LEU A 93 11.43 22.66 4.81
CA LEU A 93 10.89 23.48 5.89
C LEU A 93 11.98 23.91 6.90
N ALA A 94 13.18 23.30 6.86
CA ALA A 94 14.24 23.50 7.84
C ALA A 94 13.75 23.31 9.30
N ARG A 95 12.86 22.33 9.50
CA ARG A 95 12.19 22.03 10.77
C ARG A 95 12.49 20.59 11.22
N PRO A 96 13.50 20.40 12.10
CA PRO A 96 13.89 19.07 12.57
C PRO A 96 12.76 18.33 13.29
N ASP A 97 11.90 19.05 14.01
CA ASP A 97 10.73 18.51 14.71
C ASP A 97 9.79 17.75 13.75
N VAL A 98 9.56 18.28 12.54
CA VAL A 98 8.73 17.63 11.51
C VAL A 98 9.35 16.30 11.07
N LEU A 99 10.66 16.27 10.84
CA LEU A 99 11.36 15.05 10.41
C LEU A 99 11.43 14.00 11.53
N LEU A 100 11.56 14.45 12.78
CA LEU A 100 11.53 13.59 13.96
C LEU A 100 10.15 12.96 14.21
N VAL A 101 9.05 13.63 13.84
CA VAL A 101 7.72 12.99 13.81
C VAL A 101 7.71 11.84 12.80
N GLY A 102 8.30 12.04 11.62
CA GLY A 102 8.47 10.95 10.65
C GLY A 102 9.24 9.77 11.23
N ALA A 103 10.35 10.03 11.93
CA ALA A 103 11.14 9.00 12.60
C ALA A 103 10.33 8.23 13.66
N ALA A 104 9.59 8.95 14.51
CA ALA A 104 8.74 8.36 15.54
C ALA A 104 7.66 7.44 14.93
N PHE A 105 7.03 7.86 13.83
CA PHE A 105 6.04 7.06 13.14
C PHE A 105 6.63 5.88 12.35
N GLY A 106 7.89 5.98 11.93
CA GLY A 106 8.64 4.83 11.41
C GLY A 106 8.80 3.73 12.46
N VAL A 107 9.22 4.09 13.68
CA VAL A 107 9.31 3.14 14.81
C VAL A 107 7.94 2.59 15.20
N PHE A 108 6.92 3.45 15.28
CA PHE A 108 5.55 3.01 15.54
C PHE A 108 5.07 1.99 14.50
N GLY A 109 5.31 2.25 13.22
CA GLY A 109 4.97 1.35 12.13
C GLY A 109 5.65 0.00 12.26
N TYR A 110 6.95 -0.03 12.57
CA TYR A 110 7.68 -1.28 12.80
C TYR A 110 7.04 -2.13 13.91
N LEU A 111 6.74 -1.51 15.05
CA LEU A 111 6.15 -2.21 16.19
C LEU A 111 4.71 -2.66 15.91
N ALA A 112 3.89 -1.82 15.28
CA ALA A 112 2.52 -2.13 14.94
C ALA A 112 2.43 -3.29 13.93
N GLN A 113 3.30 -3.30 12.91
CA GLN A 113 3.36 -4.39 11.94
C GLN A 113 3.75 -5.71 12.61
N LEU A 114 4.72 -5.68 13.53
CA LEU A 114 5.12 -6.84 14.30
C LEU A 114 3.95 -7.42 15.11
N LEU A 115 3.17 -6.57 15.79
CA LEU A 115 2.01 -7.02 16.56
C LEU A 115 0.93 -7.66 15.68
N ILE A 116 0.65 -7.08 14.51
CA ILE A 116 -0.30 -7.65 13.55
C ILE A 116 0.20 -9.01 13.05
N ALA A 117 1.47 -9.11 12.68
CA ALA A 117 2.08 -10.34 12.17
C ALA A 117 2.10 -11.47 13.21
N LEU A 118 2.14 -11.15 14.51
CA LEU A 118 2.06 -12.13 15.61
C LEU A 118 0.65 -12.62 15.92
N THR A 119 -0.39 -12.03 15.32
CA THR A 119 -1.77 -12.44 15.58
C THR A 119 -2.05 -13.81 14.95
N PRO A 120 -2.46 -14.84 15.72
CA PRO A 120 -2.70 -16.18 15.19
C PRO A 120 -3.70 -16.18 14.03
N TRP A 121 -3.41 -16.95 12.99
CA TRP A 121 -4.11 -16.99 11.70
C TRP A 121 -4.09 -15.66 10.95
N PHE A 122 -4.55 -14.57 11.54
CA PHE A 122 -4.70 -13.28 10.87
C PHE A 122 -3.37 -12.73 10.35
N GLY A 123 -2.29 -12.81 11.14
CA GLY A 123 -0.98 -12.26 10.77
C GLY A 123 -0.36 -12.90 9.53
N SER A 124 -0.70 -14.17 9.23
CA SER A 124 -0.27 -14.87 8.01
C SER A 124 -1.31 -14.87 6.90
N HIS A 125 -2.54 -14.42 7.18
CA HIS A 125 -3.67 -14.34 6.24
C HIS A 125 -4.11 -12.88 6.06
N THR A 126 -3.18 -11.94 6.08
CA THR A 126 -3.44 -10.52 5.80
C THR A 126 -2.18 -9.86 5.27
N ASP A 127 -2.34 -8.70 4.62
CA ASP A 127 -1.21 -7.82 4.37
C ASP A 127 -0.97 -6.95 5.62
N SER A 128 -0.08 -7.42 6.49
CA SER A 128 0.25 -6.75 7.75
C SER A 128 0.87 -5.37 7.53
N ILE A 129 1.57 -5.15 6.41
CA ILE A 129 2.20 -3.87 6.07
C ILE A 129 1.13 -2.85 5.69
N ALA A 130 0.24 -3.19 4.77
CA ALA A 130 -0.85 -2.33 4.34
C ALA A 130 -1.81 -2.02 5.49
N LEU A 131 -2.14 -3.01 6.33
CA LEU A 131 -2.93 -2.76 7.54
C LEU A 131 -2.22 -1.77 8.47
N THR A 132 -0.91 -1.90 8.65
CA THR A 132 -0.14 -0.98 9.48
C THR A 132 -0.14 0.45 8.94
N VAL A 133 -0.04 0.63 7.62
CA VAL A 133 -0.16 1.96 6.98
C VAL A 133 -1.50 2.59 7.33
N VAL A 134 -2.60 1.83 7.25
CA VAL A 134 -3.95 2.32 7.59
C VAL A 134 -4.06 2.66 9.07
N VAL A 135 -3.60 1.77 9.96
CA VAL A 135 -3.60 2.00 11.42
C VAL A 135 -2.83 3.28 11.76
N SER A 136 -1.63 3.42 11.20
CA SER A 136 -0.79 4.61 11.35
C SER A 136 -1.50 5.88 10.87
N ALA A 137 -2.11 5.84 9.69
CA ALA A 137 -2.84 6.99 9.14
C ALA A 137 -4.08 7.38 9.96
N ILE A 138 -4.78 6.41 10.56
CA ILE A 138 -5.90 6.67 11.49
C ILE A 138 -5.38 7.38 12.74
N VAL A 139 -4.28 6.90 13.33
CA VAL A 139 -3.63 7.56 14.47
C VAL A 139 -3.22 8.99 14.09
N VAL A 140 -2.65 9.19 12.91
CA VAL A 140 -2.32 10.53 12.36
C VAL A 140 -3.56 11.42 12.27
N ARG A 141 -4.69 10.92 11.75
CA ARG A 141 -5.94 11.71 11.67
C ARG A 141 -6.44 12.10 13.06
N VAL A 142 -6.35 11.21 14.04
CA VAL A 142 -6.77 11.49 15.42
C VAL A 142 -5.86 12.52 16.10
N LEU A 143 -4.53 12.42 15.92
CA LEU A 143 -3.58 13.31 16.59
C LEU A 143 -3.46 14.68 15.91
N PHE A 144 -3.43 14.71 14.57
CA PHE A 144 -3.09 15.91 13.81
C PHE A 144 -4.24 16.43 12.93
N GLY A 145 -5.23 15.60 12.61
CA GLY A 145 -6.38 16.03 11.83
C GLY A 145 -7.32 16.99 12.57
N ARG A 146 -8.09 17.73 11.79
CA ARG A 146 -9.20 18.61 12.22
C ARG A 146 -10.54 18.08 11.69
N THR A 147 -10.52 17.21 10.68
CA THR A 147 -11.72 16.55 10.15
C THR A 147 -12.04 15.26 10.90
N ARG A 148 -13.30 14.81 10.80
CA ARG A 148 -13.71 13.48 11.29
C ARG A 148 -13.03 12.38 10.46
N LEU A 149 -12.92 11.17 11.02
CA LEU A 149 -12.45 9.99 10.29
C LEU A 149 -13.31 9.73 9.04
N LEU A 150 -14.64 9.71 9.21
CA LEU A 150 -15.62 9.63 8.12
C LEU A 150 -16.09 11.03 7.73
N ALA A 151 -15.20 11.78 7.09
CA ALA A 151 -15.52 13.13 6.62
C ALA A 151 -16.50 13.07 5.44
N ARG A 152 -17.53 13.90 5.50
CA ARG A 152 -18.57 14.01 4.45
C ARG A 152 -18.24 15.16 3.51
N ASN A 153 -18.76 15.09 2.30
CA ASN A 153 -18.77 16.22 1.39
C ASN A 153 -19.65 17.36 1.91
N GLY A 154 -19.45 18.56 1.36
CA GLY A 154 -20.18 19.77 1.75
C GLY A 154 -21.58 19.91 1.15
N SER A 155 -22.13 18.87 0.50
CA SER A 155 -23.39 18.97 -0.25
C SER A 155 -24.65 18.98 0.60
N GLY A 156 -24.56 18.56 1.88
CA GLY A 156 -25.72 18.34 2.75
C GLY A 156 -26.47 17.02 2.49
N ALA A 157 -26.03 16.21 1.52
CA ALA A 157 -26.62 14.90 1.25
C ALA A 157 -26.43 13.93 2.44
N SER A 158 -27.33 12.94 2.53
CA SER A 158 -27.29 11.87 3.52
C SER A 158 -26.87 10.53 2.90
N GLY A 159 -26.62 9.52 3.74
CA GLY A 159 -26.24 8.18 3.30
C GLY A 159 -24.94 8.15 2.50
N TRP A 160 -24.87 7.28 1.49
CA TRP A 160 -23.67 7.13 0.63
C TRP A 160 -23.36 8.38 -0.20
N ALA A 161 -24.39 9.14 -0.60
CA ALA A 161 -24.23 10.37 -1.36
C ALA A 161 -23.43 11.44 -0.60
N ALA A 162 -23.41 11.37 0.74
CA ALA A 162 -22.58 12.23 1.59
C ALA A 162 -21.07 11.99 1.42
N TYR A 163 -20.66 10.88 0.81
CA TYR A 163 -19.26 10.53 0.56
C TYR A 163 -18.90 10.53 -0.93
N SER A 164 -19.83 10.94 -1.79
CA SER A 164 -19.58 11.04 -3.23
C SER A 164 -18.40 11.98 -3.52
N PRO A 165 -17.53 11.63 -4.50
CA PRO A 165 -16.46 12.49 -4.95
C PRO A 165 -16.96 13.88 -5.35
N SER A 166 -16.13 14.89 -5.13
CA SER A 166 -16.38 16.28 -5.51
C SER A 166 -15.11 16.90 -6.11
N ASP A 167 -15.24 18.07 -6.74
CA ASP A 167 -14.05 18.76 -7.29
C ASP A 167 -13.00 19.07 -6.22
N LYS A 168 -13.43 19.31 -4.99
CA LYS A 168 -12.56 19.55 -3.82
C LYS A 168 -12.11 18.26 -3.12
N GLY A 169 -12.76 17.14 -3.41
CA GLY A 169 -12.61 15.89 -2.69
C GLY A 169 -12.73 14.68 -3.61
N ARG A 170 -11.65 14.38 -4.32
CA ARG A 170 -11.38 13.13 -5.04
C ARG A 170 -9.89 12.83 -4.93
N TRP A 171 -9.52 11.56 -4.97
CA TRP A 171 -8.13 11.13 -4.87
C TRP A 171 -7.41 11.20 -6.23
N ILE A 172 -7.87 10.43 -7.22
CA ILE A 172 -7.31 10.34 -8.56
C ILE A 172 -8.44 10.57 -9.56
N GLU A 173 -8.31 11.60 -10.37
CA GLU A 173 -9.30 11.92 -11.40
C GLU A 173 -9.39 10.80 -12.46
N GLY A 174 -10.62 10.42 -12.80
CA GLY A 174 -10.94 9.28 -13.66
C GLY A 174 -11.12 7.97 -12.89
N GLN A 175 -10.27 7.67 -11.91
CA GLN A 175 -10.36 6.44 -11.12
C GLN A 175 -11.50 6.47 -10.08
N GLU A 176 -12.05 7.64 -9.77
CA GLU A 176 -13.23 7.73 -8.89
C GLU A 176 -14.51 7.20 -9.55
N ARG A 177 -14.48 7.02 -10.87
CA ARG A 177 -15.63 6.61 -11.68
C ARG A 177 -15.70 5.09 -11.77
N PHE A 178 -16.89 4.55 -11.54
CA PHE A 178 -17.11 3.10 -11.48
C PHE A 178 -16.63 2.36 -12.75
N VAL A 179 -17.05 2.80 -13.93
CA VAL A 179 -16.73 2.09 -15.19
C VAL A 179 -15.23 2.16 -15.53
N PRO A 180 -14.58 3.35 -15.61
CA PRO A 180 -13.14 3.42 -15.83
C PRO A 180 -12.32 2.65 -14.80
N ASN A 181 -12.68 2.74 -13.52
CA ASN A 181 -11.98 2.03 -12.45
C ASN A 181 -12.13 0.51 -12.56
N THR A 182 -13.32 0.03 -12.94
CA THR A 182 -13.59 -1.39 -13.19
C THR A 182 -12.76 -1.91 -14.36
N VAL A 183 -12.75 -1.18 -15.48
CA VAL A 183 -11.95 -1.57 -16.66
C VAL A 183 -10.46 -1.58 -16.31
N LEU A 184 -9.98 -0.57 -15.58
CA LEU A 184 -8.60 -0.53 -15.09
C LEU A 184 -8.29 -1.72 -14.19
N GLY A 185 -9.15 -2.02 -13.21
CA GLY A 185 -9.03 -3.16 -12.31
C GLY A 185 -8.93 -4.51 -13.04
N VAL A 186 -9.76 -4.71 -14.05
CA VAL A 186 -9.75 -5.94 -14.88
C VAL A 186 -8.44 -6.06 -15.67
N PHE A 187 -8.07 -5.05 -16.47
CA PHE A 187 -6.93 -5.20 -17.39
C PHE A 187 -5.57 -5.12 -16.67
N VAL A 188 -5.45 -4.28 -15.65
CA VAL A 188 -4.22 -4.22 -14.82
C VAL A 188 -4.13 -5.46 -13.91
N GLY A 189 -5.26 -5.95 -13.40
CA GLY A 189 -5.32 -7.21 -12.66
C GLY A 189 -4.91 -8.41 -13.51
N LEU A 190 -5.40 -8.50 -14.74
CA LEU A 190 -5.03 -9.53 -15.70
C LEU A 190 -3.54 -9.47 -16.05
N LEU A 191 -3.00 -8.27 -16.31
CA LEU A 191 -1.57 -8.05 -16.55
C LEU A 191 -0.73 -8.55 -15.36
N SER A 192 -1.10 -8.16 -14.14
CA SER A 192 -0.39 -8.58 -12.93
C SER A 192 -0.42 -10.09 -12.74
N SER A 193 -1.59 -10.70 -12.93
CA SER A 193 -1.79 -12.13 -12.79
C SER A 193 -0.98 -12.92 -13.83
N TYR A 194 -0.96 -12.45 -15.08
CA TYR A 194 -0.14 -13.04 -16.14
C TYR A 194 1.35 -13.04 -15.76
N VAL A 195 1.87 -11.89 -15.33
CA VAL A 195 3.29 -11.77 -14.93
C VAL A 195 3.59 -12.68 -13.74
N ALA A 196 2.75 -12.68 -12.71
CA ALA A 196 2.96 -13.49 -11.52
C ALA A 196 2.94 -15.00 -11.82
N VAL A 197 1.95 -15.48 -12.59
CA VAL A 197 1.85 -16.89 -13.01
C VAL A 197 3.01 -17.29 -13.92
N THR A 198 3.37 -16.43 -14.88
CA THR A 198 4.50 -16.70 -15.78
C THR A 198 5.79 -16.83 -14.97
N LEU A 199 6.04 -15.92 -14.03
CA LEU A 199 7.26 -15.93 -13.23
C LEU A 199 7.32 -17.10 -12.26
N VAL A 200 6.22 -17.47 -11.60
CA VAL A 200 6.25 -18.62 -10.68
C VAL A 200 6.46 -19.94 -11.43
N GLN A 201 6.01 -20.04 -12.68
CA GLN A 201 6.20 -21.22 -13.53
C GLN A 201 7.59 -21.28 -14.19
N SER A 202 8.12 -20.14 -14.66
CA SER A 202 9.40 -20.06 -15.39
C SER A 202 10.62 -19.83 -14.49
N VAL A 203 10.42 -19.29 -13.28
CA VAL A 203 11.46 -19.01 -12.29
C VAL A 203 10.98 -19.51 -10.91
N PRO A 204 10.95 -20.84 -10.68
CA PRO A 204 10.40 -21.43 -9.47
C PRO A 204 11.07 -20.93 -8.17
N GLN A 205 12.31 -20.45 -8.25
CA GLN A 205 13.07 -19.86 -7.13
C GLN A 205 12.37 -18.64 -6.52
N LEU A 206 11.57 -17.90 -7.31
CA LEU A 206 10.82 -16.75 -6.80
C LEU A 206 9.69 -17.17 -5.87
N GLY A 207 9.11 -18.37 -6.06
CA GLY A 207 7.96 -18.85 -5.29
C GLY A 207 6.89 -17.76 -5.11
N GLY A 208 6.50 -17.52 -3.85
CA GLY A 208 5.53 -16.48 -3.48
C GLY A 208 5.94 -15.06 -3.86
N ALA A 209 7.24 -14.75 -3.97
CA ALA A 209 7.72 -13.40 -4.28
C ALA A 209 7.28 -12.91 -5.67
N ALA A 210 7.00 -13.83 -6.60
CA ALA A 210 6.51 -13.53 -7.94
C ALA A 210 5.25 -12.62 -7.93
N GLN A 211 4.42 -12.70 -6.88
CA GLN A 211 3.23 -11.86 -6.73
C GLN A 211 3.54 -10.36 -6.61
N THR A 212 4.75 -10.00 -6.21
CA THR A 212 5.13 -8.61 -5.89
C THR A 212 5.75 -7.85 -7.06
N VAL A 213 6.07 -8.50 -8.19
CA VAL A 213 6.76 -7.86 -9.31
C VAL A 213 5.97 -6.67 -9.86
N MET A 214 4.70 -6.87 -10.19
CA MET A 214 3.87 -5.80 -10.75
C MET A 214 3.43 -4.77 -9.70
N PHE A 215 3.49 -5.12 -8.40
CA PHE A 215 3.45 -4.11 -7.33
C PHE A 215 4.66 -3.19 -7.40
N GLY A 216 5.87 -3.74 -7.54
CA GLY A 216 7.10 -2.96 -7.72
C GLY A 216 7.01 -2.02 -8.93
N VAL A 217 6.59 -2.55 -10.09
CA VAL A 217 6.37 -1.74 -11.31
C VAL A 217 5.35 -0.62 -11.07
N SER A 218 4.22 -0.93 -10.43
CA SER A 218 3.17 0.05 -10.11
C SER A 218 3.59 1.08 -9.06
N ALA A 219 4.52 0.74 -8.16
CA ALA A 219 5.07 1.70 -7.20
C ALA A 219 6.08 2.63 -7.88
N VAL A 220 6.95 2.09 -8.75
CA VAL A 220 7.91 2.89 -9.52
C VAL A 220 7.20 3.88 -10.46
N SER A 221 6.09 3.49 -11.08
CA SER A 221 5.35 4.38 -11.98
C SER A 221 4.82 5.66 -11.31
N LEU A 222 4.71 5.69 -9.98
CA LEU A 222 4.30 6.88 -9.22
C LEU A 222 5.37 7.99 -9.24
N VAL A 223 6.56 7.74 -9.80
CA VAL A 223 7.49 8.80 -10.17
C VAL A 223 6.81 9.83 -11.09
N PHE A 224 5.93 9.40 -11.99
CA PHE A 224 5.23 10.31 -12.89
C PHE A 224 4.26 11.23 -12.13
N LEU A 225 3.56 10.72 -11.10
CA LEU A 225 2.75 11.56 -10.21
C LEU A 225 3.63 12.56 -9.44
N SER A 226 4.82 12.14 -9.00
CA SER A 226 5.78 13.03 -8.33
C SER A 226 6.26 14.17 -9.25
N LEU A 227 6.24 13.95 -10.56
CA LEU A 227 6.56 14.95 -11.60
C LEU A 227 5.32 15.77 -12.04
N GLY A 228 4.16 15.57 -11.41
CA GLY A 228 2.92 16.26 -11.75
C GLY A 228 2.21 15.72 -12.99
N LEU A 229 2.60 14.56 -13.50
CA LEU A 229 1.95 13.92 -14.65
C LEU A 229 0.81 13.02 -14.18
N SER A 230 -0.35 13.15 -14.82
CA SER A 230 -1.51 12.30 -14.55
C SER A 230 -1.25 10.88 -15.05
N VAL A 231 -1.08 9.94 -14.11
CA VAL A 231 -0.98 8.50 -14.38
C VAL A 231 -1.87 7.74 -13.39
N PRO A 232 -2.35 6.54 -13.75
CA PRO A 232 -3.14 5.74 -12.82
C PRO A 232 -2.28 5.25 -11.64
N VAL A 233 -2.87 5.24 -10.45
CA VAL A 233 -2.35 4.50 -9.29
C VAL A 233 -2.85 3.06 -9.40
N THR A 234 -1.95 2.08 -9.38
CA THR A 234 -2.31 0.69 -9.70
C THR A 234 -1.81 -0.36 -8.72
N HIS A 235 -0.97 -0.02 -7.74
CA HIS A 235 -0.32 -1.02 -6.89
C HIS A 235 -1.31 -1.81 -6.00
N HIS A 236 -2.44 -1.21 -5.64
CA HIS A 236 -3.56 -1.88 -4.97
C HIS A 236 -4.39 -2.80 -5.88
N ILE A 237 -4.19 -2.73 -7.20
CA ILE A 237 -4.77 -3.65 -8.18
C ILE A 237 -3.77 -4.78 -8.43
N THR A 238 -2.51 -4.42 -8.67
CA THR A 238 -1.49 -5.40 -9.06
C THR A 238 -1.13 -6.35 -7.93
N LEU A 239 -0.98 -5.87 -6.68
CA LEU A 239 -0.58 -6.74 -5.57
C LEU A 239 -1.65 -7.80 -5.26
N PRO A 240 -2.93 -7.44 -5.01
CA PRO A 240 -3.94 -8.46 -4.75
C PRO A 240 -4.16 -9.41 -5.93
N ALA A 241 -4.02 -8.93 -7.16
CA ALA A 241 -4.09 -9.78 -8.33
C ALA A 241 -2.96 -10.82 -8.39
N GLY A 242 -1.72 -10.39 -8.13
CA GLY A 242 -0.58 -11.30 -8.02
C GLY A 242 -0.75 -12.31 -6.89
N VAL A 243 -1.21 -11.85 -5.72
CA VAL A 243 -1.43 -12.70 -4.54
C VAL A 243 -2.45 -13.78 -4.85
N ALA A 244 -3.61 -13.41 -5.41
CA ALA A 244 -4.64 -14.35 -5.80
C ALA A 244 -4.15 -15.34 -6.86
N ALA A 245 -3.48 -14.86 -7.90
CA ALA A 245 -3.01 -15.73 -8.97
C ALA A 245 -1.98 -16.76 -8.48
N VAL A 246 -0.99 -16.35 -7.69
CA VAL A 246 0.04 -17.25 -7.14
C VAL A 246 -0.55 -18.22 -6.12
N THR A 247 -1.44 -17.75 -5.24
CA THR A 247 -2.07 -18.56 -4.21
C THR A 247 -2.96 -19.66 -4.80
N PHE A 248 -3.77 -19.32 -5.82
CA PHE A 248 -4.74 -20.26 -6.39
C PHE A 248 -4.17 -21.14 -7.50
N LEU A 249 -3.01 -20.80 -8.09
CA LEU A 249 -2.39 -21.63 -9.13
C LEU A 249 -2.28 -23.12 -8.77
N PRO A 250 -1.73 -23.52 -7.59
CA PRO A 250 -1.72 -24.93 -7.20
C PRO A 250 -3.12 -25.49 -6.95
N LEU A 251 -4.05 -24.68 -6.43
CA LEU A 251 -5.42 -25.10 -6.10
C LEU A 251 -6.28 -25.39 -7.34
N VAL A 252 -5.95 -24.77 -8.48
CA VAL A 252 -6.58 -25.04 -9.78
C VAL A 252 -5.79 -26.03 -10.63
N GLY A 253 -4.92 -26.84 -10.01
CA GLY A 253 -4.15 -27.88 -10.71
C GLY A 253 -3.12 -27.33 -11.70
N GLY A 254 -2.60 -26.12 -11.47
CA GLY A 254 -1.63 -25.47 -12.36
C GLY A 254 -2.23 -24.85 -13.63
N ALA A 255 -3.57 -24.78 -13.74
CA ALA A 255 -4.24 -24.13 -14.86
C ALA A 255 -4.02 -22.60 -14.85
N ALA A 256 -3.02 -22.14 -15.61
CA ALA A 256 -2.59 -20.74 -15.65
C ALA A 256 -3.74 -19.76 -15.94
N TRP A 257 -4.60 -20.08 -16.92
CA TRP A 257 -5.74 -19.23 -17.28
C TRP A 257 -6.74 -19.09 -16.11
N ALA A 258 -6.99 -20.15 -15.34
CA ALA A 258 -7.92 -20.12 -14.21
C ALA A 258 -7.35 -19.27 -13.06
N ALA A 259 -6.07 -19.48 -12.75
CA ALA A 259 -5.34 -18.65 -11.78
C ALA A 259 -5.33 -17.17 -12.18
N MET A 260 -5.17 -16.87 -13.47
CA MET A 260 -5.22 -15.51 -14.00
C MET A 260 -6.60 -14.85 -13.85
N LEU A 261 -7.68 -15.59 -14.09
CA LEU A 261 -9.03 -15.08 -13.90
C LEU A 261 -9.33 -14.81 -12.41
N ILE A 262 -8.90 -15.70 -11.51
CA ILE A 262 -9.03 -15.50 -10.06
C ILE A 262 -8.19 -14.28 -9.61
N GLY A 263 -6.96 -14.15 -10.12
CA GLY A 263 -6.12 -12.98 -9.91
C GLY A 263 -6.77 -11.68 -10.40
N THR A 264 -7.42 -11.71 -11.56
CA THR A 264 -8.17 -10.57 -12.10
C THR A 264 -9.29 -10.12 -11.14
N VAL A 265 -10.00 -11.06 -10.50
CA VAL A 265 -10.98 -10.74 -9.46
C VAL A 265 -10.33 -10.07 -8.25
N GLY A 266 -9.17 -10.56 -7.81
CA GLY A 266 -8.38 -9.91 -6.75
C GLY A 266 -8.02 -8.46 -7.08
N GLY A 267 -7.56 -8.19 -8.31
CA GLY A 267 -7.26 -6.83 -8.77
C GLY A 267 -8.50 -5.94 -8.85
N LEU A 268 -9.63 -6.48 -9.33
CA LEU A 268 -10.90 -5.77 -9.38
C LEU A 268 -11.39 -5.35 -7.98
N LEU A 269 -11.32 -6.26 -7.01
CA LEU A 269 -11.65 -5.96 -5.62
C LEU A 269 -10.75 -4.86 -5.06
N GLY A 270 -9.45 -4.92 -5.36
CA GLY A 270 -8.50 -3.87 -5.01
C GLY A 270 -8.92 -2.50 -5.56
N ALA A 271 -9.24 -2.41 -6.84
CA ALA A 271 -9.68 -1.17 -7.49
C ALA A 271 -10.93 -0.57 -6.83
N TRP A 272 -11.94 -1.40 -6.57
CA TRP A 272 -13.20 -0.96 -5.97
C TRP A 272 -13.04 -0.55 -4.51
N LEU A 273 -12.32 -1.35 -3.72
CA LEU A 273 -12.11 -1.02 -2.30
C LEU A 273 -11.28 0.25 -2.14
N ALA A 274 -10.30 0.49 -3.01
CA ALA A 274 -9.52 1.73 -2.94
C ALA A 274 -10.42 2.95 -3.14
N GLU A 275 -11.35 2.90 -4.09
CA GLU A 275 -12.33 3.99 -4.27
C GLU A 275 -13.29 4.13 -3.08
N VAL A 276 -13.77 3.01 -2.51
CA VAL A 276 -14.62 3.03 -1.31
C VAL A 276 -13.89 3.70 -0.14
N PHE A 277 -12.66 3.29 0.16
CA PHE A 277 -11.88 3.85 1.27
C PHE A 277 -11.39 5.27 0.99
N SER A 278 -11.15 5.61 -0.28
CA SER A 278 -10.89 6.98 -0.70
C SER A 278 -12.04 7.89 -0.31
N ARG A 279 -13.28 7.53 -0.66
CA ARG A 279 -14.49 8.30 -0.30
C ARG A 279 -14.69 8.44 1.21
N LEU A 280 -14.44 7.36 1.96
CA LEU A 280 -14.68 7.30 3.40
C LEU A 280 -13.64 8.09 4.19
N TRP A 281 -12.35 8.01 3.83
CA TRP A 281 -11.27 8.50 4.68
C TRP A 281 -10.39 9.60 4.06
N LEU A 282 -10.15 9.58 2.75
CA LEU A 282 -9.21 10.49 2.10
C LEU A 282 -9.87 11.72 1.47
N ALA A 283 -10.87 11.50 0.62
CA ALA A 283 -11.40 12.49 -0.31
C ALA A 283 -11.78 13.80 0.38
N HIS A 284 -12.52 13.70 1.49
CA HIS A 284 -13.01 14.83 2.27
C HIS A 284 -12.26 15.04 3.59
N GLY A 285 -11.18 14.28 3.80
CA GLY A 285 -10.31 14.38 4.95
C GLY A 285 -9.18 15.40 4.76
N ASP A 286 -8.56 15.80 5.88
CA ASP A 286 -7.46 16.76 5.91
C ASP A 286 -6.07 16.14 6.20
N THR A 287 -6.02 14.84 6.46
CA THR A 287 -4.77 14.05 6.50
C THR A 287 -4.84 12.88 5.53
N HIS A 288 -3.69 12.32 5.13
CA HIS A 288 -3.67 11.21 4.17
C HIS A 288 -3.98 9.87 4.86
N VAL A 289 -5.17 9.32 4.63
CA VAL A 289 -5.47 7.92 4.92
C VAL A 289 -5.45 7.15 3.62
N ASP A 290 -4.44 6.31 3.44
CA ASP A 290 -4.06 5.77 2.15
C ASP A 290 -5.09 4.77 1.59
N PRO A 291 -5.81 5.11 0.51
CA PRO A 291 -6.82 4.22 -0.06
C PRO A 291 -6.24 2.92 -0.65
N PRO A 292 -5.06 2.93 -1.31
CA PRO A 292 -4.41 1.70 -1.75
C PRO A 292 -4.12 0.72 -0.62
N ALA A 293 -3.50 1.16 0.48
CA ALA A 293 -3.26 0.30 1.64
C ALA A 293 -4.58 -0.22 2.24
N ALA A 294 -5.60 0.63 2.31
CA ALA A 294 -6.94 0.25 2.77
C ALA A 294 -7.62 -0.80 1.88
N ALA A 295 -7.25 -0.89 0.60
CA ALA A 295 -7.73 -1.93 -0.30
C ALA A 295 -6.89 -3.21 -0.22
N ILE A 296 -5.56 -3.10 -0.13
CA ILE A 296 -4.65 -4.26 -0.16
C ILE A 296 -4.89 -5.22 0.99
N TRP A 297 -4.96 -4.74 2.23
CA TRP A 297 -5.06 -5.64 3.38
C TRP A 297 -6.35 -6.46 3.42
N PRO A 298 -7.57 -5.90 3.24
CA PRO A 298 -8.77 -6.71 3.31
C PRO A 298 -8.89 -7.63 2.10
N THR A 299 -8.48 -7.19 0.90
CA THR A 299 -8.50 -8.06 -0.28
C THR A 299 -7.54 -9.24 -0.09
N THR A 300 -6.35 -9.01 0.43
CA THR A 300 -5.39 -10.08 0.75
C THR A 300 -5.98 -11.05 1.77
N THR A 301 -6.64 -10.56 2.82
CA THR A 301 -7.32 -11.44 3.80
C THR A 301 -8.42 -12.28 3.18
N VAL A 302 -9.26 -11.68 2.32
CA VAL A 302 -10.31 -12.43 1.61
C VAL A 302 -9.71 -13.51 0.72
N ILE A 303 -8.66 -13.18 -0.04
CA ILE A 303 -7.98 -14.13 -0.94
C ILE A 303 -7.41 -15.31 -0.16
N LEU A 304 -6.60 -15.03 0.87
CA LEU A 304 -5.92 -16.08 1.63
C LEU A 304 -6.90 -16.91 2.45
N GLY A 305 -7.92 -16.29 3.05
CA GLY A 305 -9.00 -17.00 3.75
C GLY A 305 -9.81 -17.90 2.80
N ALA A 306 -10.14 -17.42 1.60
CA ALA A 306 -10.80 -18.24 0.59
C ALA A 306 -9.95 -19.44 0.16
N ALA A 307 -8.64 -19.25 0.00
CA ALA A 307 -7.71 -20.34 -0.30
C ALA A 307 -7.65 -21.38 0.82
N THR A 308 -7.67 -20.96 2.09
CA THR A 308 -7.76 -21.89 3.24
C THR A 308 -9.03 -22.74 3.17
N LEU A 309 -10.18 -22.12 2.85
CA LEU A 309 -11.46 -22.82 2.74
C LEU A 309 -11.49 -23.83 1.59
N VAL A 310 -10.94 -23.46 0.42
CA VAL A 310 -10.83 -24.37 -0.73
C VAL A 310 -9.91 -25.54 -0.40
N THR A 311 -8.78 -25.29 0.25
CA THR A 311 -7.83 -26.34 0.65
C THR A 311 -8.44 -27.30 1.67
N ALA A 312 -9.26 -26.81 2.61
CA ALA A 312 -9.92 -27.64 3.60
C ALA A 312 -11.07 -28.51 3.02
N ALA A 313 -11.55 -28.18 1.83
CA ALA A 313 -12.64 -28.89 1.15
C ALA A 313 -12.16 -29.91 0.10
N ALA A 314 -10.86 -29.93 -0.23
CA ALA A 314 -10.22 -30.83 -1.20
C ALA A 314 -9.62 -32.06 -0.49
#